data_AF-A0A5C1QFU4-F1
#
_entry.id   AF-A0A5C1QFU4-F1
#
_cell.length_a   1.000
_cell.length_b   1.000
_cell.length_c   1.000
_cell.angle_alpha   90.00
_cell.angle_beta   90.00
_cell.angle_gamma   90.00
#
_symmetry.space_group_name_H-M   'P 1'
#
loop_
_entity.id
_entity.type
_entity.pdbx_description
1 polymer ?
#
loop_
_entity_poly.entity_id
_entity_poly.type
_entity_poly.pdbx_seq_one_letter_code
_entity_poly.pdbx_strand_id
1 'polypeptide(L)'
;MEENKKLADLYCTECNYCMPCPHGVNIPLNFKLMNYHKVYNLTDYARAEYKQIGKVDWMKGNSAASCVECGICEDKCPQKIEIIKQLKETHFTLNSN
;
A
#
# COMPACT_ATOMS: atom_id res chain seq x y z
N MET A 1 -13.35 20.29 -10.16
CA MET A 1 -13.99 19.23 -9.33
C MET A 1 -13.48 17.84 -9.70
N GLU A 2 -13.30 17.53 -11.00
CA GLU A 2 -12.77 16.24 -11.48
C GLU A 2 -11.34 15.91 -10.96
N GLU A 3 -10.45 16.90 -10.86
CA GLU A 3 -9.08 16.70 -10.35
C GLU A 3 -9.04 16.26 -8.88
N ASN A 4 -9.93 16.78 -8.03
CA ASN A 4 -9.98 16.41 -6.61
C ASN A 4 -10.51 14.98 -6.40
N LYS A 5 -11.39 14.50 -7.29
CA LYS A 5 -11.85 13.09 -7.28
C LYS A 5 -10.72 12.14 -7.66
N LYS A 6 -9.93 12.49 -8.68
CA LYS A 6 -8.75 11.71 -9.06
C LYS A 6 -7.74 11.60 -7.93
N LEU A 7 -7.56 12.67 -7.14
CA LEU A 7 -6.71 12.67 -5.94
C LEU A 7 -7.25 11.75 -4.83
N ALA A 8 -8.57 11.69 -4.63
CA ALA A 8 -9.19 10.85 -3.60
C ALA A 8 -9.06 9.34 -3.90
N ASP A 9 -9.05 8.94 -5.17
CA ASP A 9 -8.80 7.57 -5.61
C ASP A 9 -7.28 7.25 -5.67
N LEU A 10 -6.42 8.27 -5.62
CA LEU A 10 -4.99 8.15 -5.91
C LEU A 10 -4.15 7.60 -4.75
N TYR A 11 -4.55 7.85 -3.50
CA TYR A 11 -3.75 7.50 -2.33
C TYR A 11 -4.58 7.00 -1.13
N CYS A 12 -4.10 5.92 -0.52
CA CYS A 12 -4.58 5.47 0.76
C CYS A 12 -4.27 6.51 1.84
N THR A 13 -5.20 6.73 2.78
CA THR A 13 -5.04 7.63 3.93
C THR A 13 -4.49 6.95 5.18
N GLU A 14 -4.05 5.68 5.08
CA GLU A 14 -3.49 4.90 6.20
C GLU A 14 -4.44 4.73 7.40
N CYS A 15 -5.76 4.73 7.15
CA CYS A 15 -6.80 4.65 8.18
C CYS A 15 -6.97 3.27 8.85
N ASN A 16 -6.27 2.23 8.38
CA ASN A 16 -6.27 0.86 8.91
C ASN A 16 -7.60 0.08 8.85
N TYR A 17 -8.70 0.61 8.29
CA TYR A 17 -9.98 -0.12 8.22
C TYR A 17 -9.91 -1.45 7.45
N CYS A 18 -9.00 -1.57 6.48
CA CYS A 18 -8.80 -2.80 5.72
C CYS A 18 -8.10 -3.93 6.52
N MET A 19 -7.60 -3.63 7.73
CA MET A 19 -6.85 -4.57 8.56
C MET A 19 -7.75 -5.34 9.55
N PRO A 20 -7.31 -6.50 10.06
CA PRO A 20 -6.13 -7.26 9.61
C PRO A 20 -6.38 -7.94 8.25
N CYS A 21 -5.32 -8.03 7.43
CA CYS A 21 -5.31 -8.88 6.25
C CYS A 21 -5.12 -10.35 6.67
N PRO A 22 -5.95 -11.30 6.21
CA PRO A 22 -5.81 -12.72 6.58
C PRO A 22 -4.52 -13.36 6.07
N HIS A 23 -3.85 -12.75 5.08
CA HIS A 23 -2.56 -13.19 4.53
C HIS A 23 -1.36 -12.41 5.08
N GLY A 24 -1.59 -11.60 6.12
CA GLY A 24 -0.53 -10.89 6.83
C GLY A 24 0.03 -9.66 6.10
N VAL A 25 -0.51 -9.27 4.94
CA VAL A 25 -0.09 -8.05 4.23
C VAL A 25 -0.38 -6.83 5.10
N ASN A 26 0.64 -6.01 5.35
CA ASN A 26 0.46 -4.73 6.04
C ASN A 26 0.04 -3.66 5.01
N ILE A 27 -1.23 -3.68 4.62
CA ILE A 27 -1.77 -2.85 3.53
C ILE A 27 -1.48 -1.36 3.74
N PRO A 28 -1.75 -0.76 4.93
CA PRO A 28 -1.48 0.65 5.16
C PRO A 28 0.01 1.00 5.03
N LEU A 29 0.90 0.16 5.56
CA LEU A 29 2.34 0.40 5.45
C LEU A 29 2.84 0.34 4.00
N ASN A 30 2.35 -0.61 3.20
CA ASN A 30 2.71 -0.67 1.78
C ASN A 30 2.28 0.59 1.04
N PHE A 31 1.06 1.08 1.31
CA PHE A 31 0.57 2.30 0.68
C PHE A 31 1.22 3.57 1.20
N LYS A 32 1.63 3.63 2.48
CA LYS A 32 2.48 4.70 2.99
C LYS A 32 3.74 4.89 2.14
N LEU A 33 4.42 3.79 1.84
CA LEU A 33 5.63 3.83 1.00
C LEU A 33 5.31 4.22 -0.45
N MET A 34 4.18 3.74 -0.98
CA MET A 34 3.72 4.16 -2.31
C MET A 34 3.39 5.66 -2.35
N ASN A 35 2.85 6.22 -1.26
CA ASN A 35 2.59 7.65 -1.12
C ASN A 35 3.90 8.45 -1.06
N TYR A 36 4.92 7.98 -0.35
CA TYR A 36 6.26 8.59 -0.38
C TYR A 36 6.82 8.67 -1.80
N HIS A 37 6.63 7.61 -2.60
CA HIS A 37 7.02 7.62 -4.00
C HIS A 37 6.17 8.59 -4.84
N LYS A 38 4.83 8.47 -4.82
CA LYS A 38 3.92 9.21 -5.72
C LYS A 38 3.73 10.70 -5.37
N VAL A 39 3.71 11.04 -4.08
CA VAL A 39 3.36 12.40 -3.60
C VAL A 39 4.61 13.22 -3.30
N TYR A 40 5.64 12.57 -2.75
CA TYR A 40 6.84 13.26 -2.26
C TYR A 40 8.07 13.04 -3.17
N ASN A 41 7.94 12.28 -4.25
CA ASN A 41 9.06 11.89 -5.14
C ASN A 41 10.23 11.20 -4.41
N LEU A 42 9.98 10.56 -3.26
CA LEU A 42 10.99 9.89 -2.44
C LEU A 42 11.15 8.42 -2.82
N THR A 43 11.45 8.15 -4.10
CA THR A 43 11.50 6.79 -4.67
C THR A 43 12.55 5.90 -3.99
N ASP A 44 13.78 6.38 -3.83
CA ASP A 44 14.87 5.57 -3.27
C ASP A 44 14.61 5.19 -1.81
N TYR A 45 14.08 6.15 -1.04
CA TYR A 45 13.65 5.92 0.33
C TYR A 45 12.51 4.89 0.38
N ALA A 46 11.46 5.06 -0.43
CA ALA A 46 10.35 4.13 -0.47
C ALA A 46 10.78 2.70 -0.84
N ARG A 47 11.70 2.54 -1.80
CA ARG A 47 12.28 1.25 -2.19
C ARG A 47 13.12 0.62 -1.07
N ALA A 48 13.97 1.41 -0.41
CA ALA A 48 14.79 0.94 0.70
C ALA A 48 13.95 0.47 1.89
N GLU A 49 12.91 1.22 2.25
CA GLU A 49 11.98 0.86 3.34
C GLU A 49 11.08 -0.32 2.96
N TYR A 50 10.64 -0.43 1.70
CA TYR A 50 9.80 -1.55 1.25
C TYR A 50 10.51 -2.89 1.44
N LYS A 51 11.83 -2.93 1.20
CA LYS A 51 12.68 -4.11 1.40
C LYS A 51 12.83 -4.51 2.87
N GLN A 52 12.48 -3.64 3.82
CA GLN A 52 12.57 -3.88 5.27
C GLN A 52 11.25 -4.39 5.89
N ILE A 53 10.13 -4.33 5.18
CA ILE A 53 8.84 -4.84 5.67
C ILE A 53 8.98 -6.32 6.07
N GLY A 54 8.60 -6.65 7.29
CA GLY A 54 8.67 -7.99 7.87
C GLY A 54 10.07 -8.42 8.34
N LYS A 55 11.09 -7.57 8.19
CA LYS A 55 12.48 -7.86 8.59
C LYS A 55 12.95 -7.11 9.84
N VAL A 56 12.26 -6.02 10.19
CA VAL A 56 12.58 -5.17 11.34
C VAL A 56 11.37 -5.06 12.27
N ASP A 57 11.61 -4.90 13.57
CA ASP A 57 10.57 -4.97 14.60
C ASP A 57 9.47 -3.90 14.46
N TRP A 58 9.80 -2.75 13.89
CA TRP A 58 8.87 -1.62 13.71
C TRP A 58 8.09 -1.66 12.37
N MET A 59 8.37 -2.61 11.48
CA MET A 59 7.66 -2.78 10.19
C MET A 59 7.06 -4.17 10.06
N LYS A 60 6.18 -4.53 11.01
CA LYS A 60 5.56 -5.86 11.08
C LYS A 60 4.62 -6.14 9.91
N GLY A 61 4.40 -7.43 9.65
CA GLY A 61 3.57 -7.93 8.56
C GLY A 61 4.35 -8.10 7.27
N ASN A 62 3.62 -8.35 6.18
CA ASN A 62 4.18 -8.70 4.89
C ASN A 62 4.06 -7.54 3.89
N SER A 63 4.97 -7.53 2.92
CA SER A 63 4.92 -6.62 1.79
C SER A 63 3.75 -6.99 0.85
N ALA A 64 3.48 -6.10 -0.11
CA ALA A 64 2.43 -6.30 -1.11
C ALA A 64 2.64 -7.56 -1.96
N ALA A 65 3.86 -8.12 -1.99
CA ALA A 65 4.17 -9.39 -2.66
C ALA A 65 3.37 -10.58 -2.10
N SER A 66 2.93 -10.52 -0.84
CA SER A 66 2.16 -11.60 -0.21
C SER A 66 0.64 -11.48 -0.43
N CYS A 67 0.19 -10.51 -1.24
CA CYS A 67 -1.21 -10.39 -1.60
C CYS A 67 -1.62 -11.56 -2.51
N VAL A 68 -2.68 -12.28 -2.13
CA VAL A 68 -3.30 -13.36 -2.93
C VAL A 68 -4.64 -12.93 -3.54
N GLU A 69 -4.93 -11.63 -3.54
CA GLU A 69 -6.10 -11.06 -4.24
C GLU A 69 -7.46 -11.55 -3.70
N CYS A 70 -7.55 -11.80 -2.38
CA CYS A 70 -8.75 -12.35 -1.75
C CYS A 70 -10.00 -11.42 -1.71
N GLY A 71 -9.89 -10.14 -2.05
CA GLY A 71 -11.01 -9.18 -2.07
C GLY A 71 -11.40 -8.55 -0.72
N ILE A 72 -11.19 -9.25 0.40
CA ILE A 72 -11.71 -8.87 1.74
C ILE A 72 -11.37 -7.43 2.17
N CYS A 73 -10.20 -6.93 1.79
CA CYS A 73 -9.76 -5.59 2.14
C CYS A 73 -10.55 -4.48 1.44
N GLU A 74 -11.05 -4.72 0.22
CA GLU A 74 -11.76 -3.72 -0.58
C GLU A 74 -13.15 -3.43 0.00
N ASP A 75 -13.86 -4.46 0.47
CA ASP A 75 -15.16 -4.32 1.14
C ASP A 75 -15.08 -3.47 2.42
N LYS A 76 -13.94 -3.51 3.10
CA LYS A 76 -13.68 -2.75 4.33
C LYS A 76 -13.23 -1.32 4.05
N CYS A 77 -12.85 -0.98 2.82
CA CYS A 77 -12.25 0.31 2.53
C CYS A 77 -13.32 1.41 2.48
N PRO A 78 -13.30 2.41 3.38
CA PRO A 78 -14.28 3.49 3.36
C PRO A 78 -14.14 4.40 2.13
N GLN A 79 -12.93 4.48 1.56
CA GLN A 79 -12.64 5.26 0.36
C GLN A 79 -12.95 4.49 -0.95
N LYS A 80 -13.24 3.19 -0.86
CA LYS A 80 -13.52 2.31 -2.02
C LYS A 80 -12.43 2.32 -3.10
N ILE A 81 -11.17 2.48 -2.69
CA ILE A 81 -10.03 2.37 -3.62
C ILE A 81 -9.82 0.91 -4.04
N GLU A 82 -9.26 0.71 -5.24
CA GLU A 82 -8.89 -0.61 -5.77
C GLU A 82 -7.62 -1.14 -5.05
N ILE A 83 -7.76 -1.56 -3.79
CA ILE A 83 -6.63 -1.98 -2.93
C ILE A 83 -5.79 -3.06 -3.62
N ILE A 84 -6.41 -4.08 -4.22
CA ILE A 84 -5.67 -5.19 -4.83
C ILE A 84 -4.79 -4.68 -5.97
N LYS A 85 -5.37 -3.87 -6.86
CA LYS A 85 -4.66 -3.28 -7.99
C LYS A 85 -3.51 -2.39 -7.53
N GLN A 86 -3.75 -1.55 -6.52
CA GLN A 86 -2.72 -0.67 -5.97
C GLN A 86 -1.61 -1.46 -5.25
N LEU A 87 -1.91 -2.59 -4.60
CA LEU A 87 -0.90 -3.45 -3.99
C LEU A 87 0.02 -4.06 -5.07
N LYS A 88 -0.55 -4.54 -6.18
CA LYS A 88 0.25 -5.02 -7.33
C LYS A 88 1.17 -3.93 -7.86
N GLU A 89 0.64 -2.72 -8.06
CA GLU A 89 1.41 -1.57 -8.51
C GLU A 89 2.52 -1.21 -7.52
N THR A 90 2.22 -1.24 -6.22
CA THR A 90 3.18 -0.97 -5.14
C THR A 90 4.31 -1.97 -5.17
N HIS A 91 4.01 -3.27 -5.29
CA HIS A 91 5.03 -4.30 -5.39
C HIS A 91 5.91 -4.09 -6.62
N PHE A 92 5.31 -3.91 -7.79
CA PHE A 92 6.05 -3.71 -9.04
C PHE A 92 6.97 -2.47 -8.98
N THR A 93 6.45 -1.36 -8.48
CA THR A 93 7.15 -0.06 -8.45
C THR A 93 8.28 -0.02 -7.41
N LEU A 94 8.03 -0.54 -6.21
CA LEU A 94 8.95 -0.43 -5.07
C LEU A 94 9.91 -1.63 -4.92
N ASN A 95 9.63 -2.76 -5.57
CA ASN A 95 10.54 -3.91 -5.59
C ASN A 95 11.59 -3.84 -6.72
N SER A 96 11.34 -3.01 -7.73
CA SER A 96 12.29 -2.81 -8.84
C SER A 96 13.58 -2.16 -8.33
N ASN A 97 14.73 -2.54 -8.90
CA ASN A 97 16.03 -1.89 -8.64
C ASN A 97 16.19 -0.63 -9.48
#